data_AF-A0A3E0E8W2-F1
#
_entry.id   AF-A0A3E0E8W2-F1
#
_cell.length_a   1.000
_cell.length_b   1.000
_cell.length_c   1.000
_cell.angle_alpha   90.00
_cell.angle_beta   90.00
_cell.angle_gamma   90.00
#
_symmetry.space_group_name_H-M   'P 1'
#
loop_
_entity.id
_entity.type
_entity.pdbx_description
1 polymer ?
#
loop_
_entity_poly.entity_id
_entity_poly.type
_entity_poly.pdbx_seq_one_letter_code
_entity_poly.pdbx_strand_id
1 'polypeptide(L)'
;MRLLAGIAFLMIFQACSQNQEKAQTVSDQIRISLDTVLVDSGEEFLFLQDQLYSSSLSEDKNYLFNFNPQNFIVEKIDLNQLKLEKRIQFEKEGPKWSLF
;
A
#
# COMPACT_ATOMS: atom_id res chain seq x y z
N MET A 1 -37.51 20.19 -58.61
CA MET A 1 -37.57 20.18 -57.12
C MET A 1 -37.52 18.77 -56.52
N ARG A 2 -38.21 17.75 -57.09
CA ARG A 2 -38.17 16.35 -56.60
C ARG A 2 -36.78 15.69 -56.70
N LEU A 3 -36.05 15.94 -57.80
CA LEU A 3 -34.68 15.44 -58.00
C LEU A 3 -33.66 16.05 -57.02
N LEU A 4 -33.79 17.35 -56.73
CA LEU A 4 -32.94 18.05 -55.76
C LEU A 4 -33.16 17.56 -54.33
N ALA A 5 -34.42 17.25 -53.97
CA ALA A 5 -34.76 16.67 -52.68
C ALA A 5 -34.18 15.25 -52.49
N GLY A 6 -34.11 14.45 -53.57
CA GLY A 6 -33.50 13.13 -53.53
C GLY A 6 -31.98 13.16 -53.31
N ILE A 7 -31.28 14.13 -53.90
CA ILE A 7 -29.83 14.30 -53.71
C ILE A 7 -29.51 14.76 -52.28
N ALA A 8 -30.34 15.65 -51.71
CA ALA A 8 -30.20 16.07 -50.32
C ALA A 8 -30.39 14.92 -49.31
N PHE A 9 -31.25 13.94 -49.63
CA PHE A 9 -31.48 12.76 -48.80
C PHE A 9 -30.31 11.76 -48.82
N LEU A 10 -29.52 11.71 -49.89
CA LEU A 10 -28.35 10.84 -49.99
C LEU A 10 -27.14 11.34 -49.17
N MET A 11 -27.04 12.66 -48.92
CA MET A 11 -25.92 13.25 -48.18
C MET A 11 -25.97 12.99 -46.67
N ILE A 12 -27.11 12.56 -46.13
CA ILE A 12 -27.30 12.32 -44.70
C ILE A 12 -26.69 10.98 -44.24
N PHE A 13 -26.34 10.08 -45.17
CA PHE A 13 -25.80 8.75 -44.86
C PHE A 13 -24.26 8.66 -44.82
N GLN A 14 -23.54 9.75 -45.08
CA GLN A 14 -22.05 9.76 -45.10
C GLN A 14 -21.42 10.09 -43.73
N ALA A 15 -22.21 10.29 -42.67
CA ALA A 15 -21.70 10.78 -41.38
C ALA A 15 -21.11 9.70 -40.45
N CYS A 16 -21.16 8.42 -40.85
CA CYS A 16 -20.56 7.32 -40.06
C CYS A 16 -19.24 6.88 -40.68
N SER A 17 -18.25 7.79 -40.66
CA SER A 17 -16.86 7.39 -40.78
C SER A 17 -16.46 6.76 -39.45
N GLN A 18 -16.23 5.45 -39.45
CA GLN A 18 -15.64 4.76 -38.31
C GLN A 18 -14.25 5.37 -38.09
N ASN A 19 -14.11 6.21 -37.06
CA ASN A 19 -12.80 6.59 -36.58
C ASN A 19 -12.10 5.29 -36.21
N GLN A 20 -11.09 4.92 -36.98
CA GLN A 20 -10.08 4.01 -36.49
C GLN A 20 -9.41 4.78 -35.34
N GLU A 21 -9.94 4.60 -34.13
CA GLU A 21 -9.11 4.75 -32.96
C GLU A 21 -7.90 3.88 -33.24
N LYS A 22 -6.76 4.53 -33.55
CA LYS A 22 -5.48 3.87 -33.35
C LYS A 22 -5.57 3.41 -31.92
N ALA A 23 -5.80 2.12 -31.71
CA ALA A 23 -5.63 1.48 -30.43
C ALA A 23 -4.21 1.85 -30.04
N GLN A 24 -4.09 2.89 -29.23
CA GLN A 24 -2.84 3.34 -28.69
C GLN A 24 -2.42 2.13 -27.90
N THR A 25 -1.44 1.40 -28.44
CA THR A 25 -0.96 0.15 -27.85
C THR A 25 -0.52 0.52 -26.45
N VAL A 26 -1.43 0.34 -25.49
CA VAL A 26 -1.15 0.54 -24.08
C VAL A 26 -0.12 -0.52 -23.82
N SER A 27 1.15 -0.08 -23.70
CA SER A 27 2.33 -0.91 -23.47
C SER A 27 1.94 -2.22 -22.78
N ASP A 28 1.97 -3.32 -23.53
CA ASP A 28 1.44 -4.66 -23.17
C ASP A 28 2.13 -5.32 -21.97
N GLN A 29 2.93 -4.59 -21.19
CA GLN A 29 3.73 -5.14 -20.09
C GLN A 29 3.80 -4.17 -18.92
N ILE A 30 2.70 -4.02 -18.18
CA ILE A 30 2.79 -3.50 -16.81
C ILE A 30 3.46 -4.60 -15.96
N ARG A 31 4.70 -4.35 -15.51
CA ARG A 31 5.42 -5.22 -14.57
C ARG A 31 5.28 -4.64 -13.16
N ILE A 32 4.57 -5.34 -12.28
CA ILE A 32 4.42 -4.98 -10.86
C ILE A 32 5.24 -5.99 -10.06
N SER A 33 6.16 -5.50 -9.22
CA SER A 33 6.85 -6.32 -8.22
C SER A 33 6.45 -5.85 -6.83
N LEU A 34 6.04 -6.79 -5.98
CA LEU A 34 5.69 -6.54 -4.59
C LEU A 34 6.70 -7.28 -3.71
N ASP A 35 7.44 -6.53 -2.91
CA ASP A 35 8.41 -7.07 -1.95
C ASP A 35 7.81 -6.98 -0.55
N THR A 36 7.16 -8.05 -0.12
CA THR A 36 6.49 -8.15 1.19
C THR A 36 6.89 -9.44 1.88
N VAL A 37 7.16 -9.37 3.17
CA VAL A 37 7.40 -10.54 4.03
C VAL A 37 6.20 -10.80 4.93
N LEU A 38 5.95 -12.07 5.22
CA LEU A 38 4.96 -12.49 6.22
C LEU A 38 5.67 -12.73 7.55
N VAL A 39 5.23 -12.02 8.59
CA VAL A 39 5.74 -12.19 9.96
C VAL A 39 4.77 -13.06 10.75
N ASP A 40 5.27 -14.11 11.37
CA ASP A 40 4.52 -14.95 12.31
C ASP A 40 4.36 -14.22 13.66
N SER A 41 3.13 -13.83 14.00
CA SER A 41 2.80 -13.19 15.27
C SER A 41 2.41 -14.18 16.38
N GLY A 42 2.37 -15.49 16.08
CA GLY A 42 1.83 -16.50 16.97
C GLY A 42 0.36 -16.21 17.32
N GLU A 43 0.06 -16.19 18.61
CA GLU A 43 -1.28 -15.91 19.15
C GLU A 43 -1.55 -14.41 19.38
N GLU A 44 -0.62 -13.53 19.00
CA GLU A 44 -0.68 -12.09 19.25
C GLU A 44 -1.09 -11.30 18.00
N PHE A 45 -1.63 -10.10 18.21
CA PHE A 45 -1.90 -9.12 17.15
C PHE A 45 -0.83 -8.03 17.16
N LEU A 46 -0.19 -7.81 16.01
CA LEU A 46 0.75 -6.70 15.82
C LEU A 46 0.00 -5.37 15.68
N PHE A 47 0.54 -4.32 16.28
CA PHE A 47 0.01 -2.97 16.18
C PHE A 47 0.37 -2.34 14.83
N LEU A 48 -0.51 -2.51 13.84
CA LEU A 48 -0.31 -1.97 12.48
C LEU A 48 -1.24 -0.79 12.15
N GLN A 49 -2.05 -0.33 13.11
CA GLN A 49 -3.02 0.77 12.90
C GLN A 49 -2.34 2.05 12.39
N ASP A 50 -1.10 2.30 12.82
CA ASP A 50 -0.30 3.46 12.41
C ASP A 50 0.76 3.13 11.35
N GLN A 51 0.60 2.07 10.55
CA GLN A 51 1.48 1.74 9.41
C GLN A 51 2.99 1.71 9.77
N LEU A 52 3.32 1.20 10.97
CA LEU A 52 4.69 1.17 11.51
C LEU A 52 5.33 2.58 11.66
N TYR A 53 4.54 3.65 11.77
CA TYR A 53 5.03 5.03 11.89
C TYR A 53 5.99 5.23 13.06
N SER A 54 5.72 4.59 14.20
CA SER A 54 6.59 4.59 15.38
C SER A 54 7.44 3.32 15.45
N SER A 55 8.17 3.02 14.39
CA SER A 55 9.06 1.85 14.34
C SER A 55 10.52 2.23 14.05
N SER A 56 11.45 1.35 14.41
CA SER A 56 12.87 1.51 14.11
C SER A 56 13.55 0.17 13.94
N LEU A 57 14.59 0.14 13.11
CA LEU A 57 15.45 -1.03 12.96
C LEU A 57 16.57 -0.99 14.02
N SER A 58 16.94 -2.16 14.50
CA SER A 58 18.24 -2.38 15.13
C SER A 58 19.39 -1.97 14.21
N GLU A 59 20.54 -1.64 14.80
CA GLU A 59 21.74 -1.22 14.07
C GLU A 59 22.22 -2.28 13.06
N ASP A 60 22.15 -3.56 13.44
CA ASP A 60 22.47 -4.70 12.59
C ASP A 60 21.32 -5.11 11.64
N LYS A 61 20.17 -4.42 11.73
CA LYS A 61 18.94 -4.66 10.95
C LYS A 61 18.35 -6.06 11.13
N ASN A 62 18.73 -6.78 12.18
CA ASN A 62 18.18 -8.11 12.46
C ASN A 62 16.80 -8.06 13.13
N TYR A 63 16.44 -6.89 13.67
CA TYR A 63 15.19 -6.66 14.38
C TYR A 63 14.49 -5.38 13.94
N LEU A 64 13.17 -5.46 13.85
CA LEU A 64 12.26 -4.32 13.80
C LEU A 64 11.62 -4.14 15.18
N PHE A 65 11.69 -2.92 15.72
CA PHE A 65 11.00 -2.52 16.93
C PHE A 65 9.80 -1.65 16.53
N ASN A 66 8.59 -2.08 16.86
CA ASN A 66 7.37 -1.33 16.58
C ASN A 66 6.71 -0.89 17.89
N PHE A 67 6.54 0.41 18.09
CA PHE A 67 5.96 0.97 19.31
C PHE A 67 4.46 1.20 19.16
N ASN A 68 3.69 0.63 20.10
CA ASN A 68 2.27 0.89 20.26
C ASN A 68 2.04 1.96 21.34
N PRO A 69 1.63 3.19 20.95
CA PRO A 69 1.40 4.29 21.90
C PRO A 69 0.12 4.12 22.73
N GLN A 70 -0.80 3.21 22.37
CA GLN A 70 -2.07 3.00 23.07
C GLN A 70 -1.87 2.28 24.42
N ASN A 71 -0.94 1.34 24.46
CA ASN A 71 -0.68 0.49 25.63
C ASN A 71 0.79 0.50 26.09
N PHE A 72 1.64 1.33 25.47
CA PHE A 72 3.06 1.48 25.82
C PHE A 72 3.86 0.17 25.67
N ILE A 73 3.54 -0.62 24.64
CA ILE A 73 4.25 -1.86 24.30
C ILE A 73 5.17 -1.62 23.11
N VAL A 74 6.40 -2.14 23.18
CA VAL A 74 7.27 -2.30 22.02
C VAL A 74 7.25 -3.76 21.58
N GLU A 75 6.86 -4.00 20.33
CA GLU A 75 6.95 -5.30 19.66
C GLU A 75 8.35 -5.44 19.05
N LYS A 76 9.10 -6.46 19.47
CA LYS A 76 10.41 -6.79 18.89
C LYS A 76 10.21 -7.96 17.91
N ILE A 77 10.37 -7.69 16.62
CA ILE A 77 10.20 -8.65 15.53
C ILE A 77 11.58 -9.06 15.03
N ASP A 78 11.87 -10.36 15.00
CA ASP A 78 13.07 -10.94 14.40
C ASP A 78 12.89 -11.01 12.88
N LEU A 79 13.73 -10.29 12.14
CA LEU A 79 13.67 -10.19 10.68
C LEU A 79 14.39 -11.34 9.97
N ASN A 80 15.22 -12.12 10.67
CA ASN A 80 15.84 -13.32 10.12
C ASN A 80 14.90 -14.52 10.19
N GLN A 81 14.13 -14.62 11.28
CA GLN A 81 13.16 -15.68 11.48
C GLN A 81 11.73 -15.29 11.06
N LEU A 82 11.53 -14.02 10.71
CA LEU A 82 10.23 -13.43 10.37
C LEU A 82 9.15 -13.76 11.41
N LYS A 83 9.44 -13.49 12.68
CA LYS A 83 8.53 -13.78 13.78
C LYS A 83 8.56 -12.72 14.87
N LEU A 84 7.45 -12.55 15.58
CA LEU A 84 7.40 -11.77 16.81
C LEU A 84 8.25 -12.47 17.88
N GLU A 85 9.37 -11.86 18.27
CA GLU A 85 10.26 -12.42 19.28
C GLU A 85 9.71 -12.17 20.69
N LYS A 86 9.25 -10.95 20.97
CA LYS A 86 8.64 -10.58 22.26
C LYS A 86 7.92 -9.24 22.23
N ARG A 87 7.10 -9.01 23.26
CA ARG A 87 6.51 -7.70 23.60
C ARG A 87 7.15 -7.17 24.88
N ILE A 88 7.56 -5.91 24.85
CA ILE A 88 8.23 -5.23 25.96
C ILE A 88 7.27 -4.15 26.48
N GLN A 89 6.72 -4.36 27.67
CA GLN A 89 5.85 -3.39 28.32
C GLN A 89 6.69 -2.29 28.97
N PHE A 90 6.36 -1.04 28.66
CA PHE A 90 6.91 0.14 29.33
C PHE A 90 5.87 0.78 30.25
N GLU A 91 6.35 1.46 31.29
CA GLU A 91 5.51 2.33 32.11
C GLU A 91 5.30 3.67 31.41
N LYS A 92 4.08 4.20 31.49
CA LYS A 92 3.74 5.51 30.91
C LYS A 92 4.56 6.65 31.51
N GLU A 93 4.83 6.61 32.82
CA GLU A 93 5.42 7.74 33.54
C GLU A 93 6.96 7.80 33.48
N GLY A 94 7.60 6.82 32.83
CA GLY A 94 9.05 6.73 32.77
C GLY A 94 9.72 6.63 34.16
N PRO A 95 11.05 6.57 34.23
CA PRO A 95 11.75 6.57 35.50
C PRO A 95 11.48 7.88 36.24
N LYS A 96 10.88 7.81 37.43
CA LYS A 96 10.86 8.97 38.33
C LYS A 96 12.31 9.28 38.69
N TRP A 97 12.81 10.42 38.26
CA TRP A 97 14.10 10.91 38.73
C TRP A 97 13.98 11.10 40.24
N SER A 98 14.65 10.24 41.02
CA SER A 98 14.75 10.45 42.46
C SER A 98 15.52 11.75 42.67
N LEU A 99 14.82 12.77 43.18
CA LEU A 99 15.44 13.99 43.66
C LEU A 99 16.45 13.60 44.74
N PHE A 100 17.73 13.80 44.43
CA PHE A 100 18.81 13.91 45.42
C PHE A 100 18.71 15.26 46.12
#